data_AF-A0A8T7CPM7-F1
#
_entry.id   AF-A0A8T7CPM7-F1
#
_cell.length_a   1.000
_cell.length_b   1.000
_cell.length_c   1.000
_cell.angle_alpha   90.00
_cell.angle_beta   90.00
_cell.angle_gamma   90.00
#
_symmetry.space_group_name_H-M   'P 1'
#
loop_
_entity.id
_entity.type
_entity.pdbx_description
1 polymer ?
#
loop_
_entity_poly.entity_id
_entity_poly.type
_entity_poly.pdbx_seq_one_letter_code
_entity_poly.pdbx_strand_id
1 'polypeptide(L)'
;TVESALMIAIATYVTMLVAVFSVGWMIHWMGNTYGTEQELPQGIALAAFSATPMFLMGLMALYPILWLNMIVGMPALAYSIYLLYTGLPIMMKVSKEQGFLFASAILGVGLVVLVAVLATTVILWGYGIGPVFTSSLGTFPSLFG
;
A
#
# COMPACT_ATOMS: atom_id res chain seq x y z
N THR A 1 -11.83 -20.24 7.34
CA THR A 1 -11.18 -21.18 8.26
C THR A 1 -9.82 -20.61 8.63
N VAL A 2 -9.17 -21.09 9.70
CA VAL A 2 -7.86 -20.58 10.14
C VAL A 2 -6.78 -20.77 9.06
N GLU A 3 -6.83 -21.88 8.33
CA GLU A 3 -5.88 -22.21 7.25
C GLU A 3 -5.88 -21.16 6.12
N SER A 4 -7.05 -20.83 5.56
CA SER A 4 -7.17 -19.80 4.52
C SER A 4 -6.77 -18.42 5.05
N ALA A 5 -7.09 -18.12 6.31
CA ALA A 5 -6.70 -16.84 6.93
C ALA A 5 -5.17 -16.71 7.06
N LEU A 6 -4.48 -17.78 7.47
CA LEU A 6 -3.02 -17.80 7.61
C LEU A 6 -2.33 -17.69 6.25
N MET A 7 -2.80 -18.42 5.23
CA MET A 7 -2.25 -18.34 3.88
C MET A 7 -2.38 -16.93 3.28
N ILE A 8 -3.56 -16.32 3.41
CA ILE A 8 -3.81 -14.95 2.92
C ILE A 8 -2.98 -13.94 3.71
N ALA A 9 -2.88 -14.06 5.04
CA ALA A 9 -2.07 -13.15 5.85
C ALA A 9 -0.58 -13.15 5.44
N ILE A 10 0.01 -14.33 5.24
CA ILE A 10 1.40 -14.46 4.77
C ILE A 10 1.55 -13.88 3.36
N ALA A 11 0.64 -14.23 2.44
CA ALA A 11 0.68 -13.73 1.07
C ALA A 11 0.58 -12.19 1.01
N THR A 12 -0.33 -11.60 1.78
CA THR A 12 -0.48 -10.14 1.88
C THR A 12 0.78 -9.51 2.50
N TYR A 13 1.37 -10.11 3.53
CA TYR A 13 2.62 -9.61 4.13
C TYR A 13 3.78 -9.58 3.14
N VAL A 14 4.01 -10.69 2.42
CA VAL A 14 5.05 -10.75 1.37
C VAL A 14 4.76 -9.75 0.27
N THR A 15 3.51 -9.60 -0.14
CA THR A 15 3.10 -8.64 -1.16
C THR A 15 3.39 -7.20 -0.73
N MET A 16 3.16 -6.85 0.54
CA MET A 16 3.48 -5.52 1.07
C MET A 16 4.99 -5.23 1.02
N LEU A 17 5.84 -6.21 1.38
CA LEU A 17 7.29 -6.07 1.27
C LEU A 17 7.76 -5.89 -0.18
N VAL A 18 7.23 -6.71 -1.09
CA VAL A 18 7.52 -6.62 -2.53
C VAL A 18 7.09 -5.27 -3.09
N ALA A 19 5.91 -4.76 -2.70
CA ALA A 19 5.43 -3.46 -3.12
C ALA A 19 6.37 -2.33 -2.68
N VAL A 20 6.75 -2.28 -1.40
CA VAL A 20 7.69 -1.25 -0.89
C VAL A 20 9.05 -1.35 -1.57
N PHE A 21 9.57 -2.55 -1.76
CA PHE A 21 10.84 -2.78 -2.46
C PHE A 21 10.77 -2.33 -3.92
N SER A 22 9.68 -2.65 -4.63
CA SER A 22 9.48 -2.28 -6.03
C SER A 22 9.44 -0.75 -6.23
N VAL A 23 8.76 -0.02 -5.33
CA VAL A 23 8.73 1.45 -5.36
C VAL A 23 10.10 2.02 -5.04
N GLY A 24 10.79 1.51 -4.01
CA GLY A 24 12.14 1.95 -3.66
C GLY A 24 13.17 1.70 -4.77
N TRP A 25 13.08 0.56 -5.44
CA TRP A 25 13.89 0.23 -6.61
C TRP A 25 13.62 1.19 -7.77
N MET A 26 12.36 1.49 -8.04
CA MET A 26 11.99 2.44 -9.09
C MET A 26 12.52 3.85 -8.77
N ILE A 27 12.45 4.28 -7.52
CA ILE A 27 13.00 5.57 -7.08
C ILE A 27 14.50 5.65 -7.37
N HIS A 28 15.25 4.58 -7.06
CA HIS A 28 16.68 4.51 -7.36
C HIS A 28 16.97 4.54 -8.86
N TRP A 29 16.24 3.74 -9.65
CA TRP A 29 16.38 3.71 -11.11
C TRP A 29 16.08 5.08 -11.74
N MET A 30 15.04 5.74 -11.26
CA MET A 30 14.69 7.07 -11.70
C MET A 30 15.77 8.09 -11.26
N GLY A 31 16.32 8.01 -10.05
CA GLY A 31 17.39 8.91 -9.58
C GLY A 31 18.61 8.90 -10.51
N ASN A 32 19.04 7.70 -10.93
CA ASN A 32 20.12 7.53 -11.89
C ASN A 32 19.84 8.19 -13.26
N THR A 33 18.56 8.25 -13.67
CA THR A 33 18.14 8.88 -14.95
C THR A 33 18.19 10.41 -14.87
N TYR A 34 17.89 10.99 -13.71
CA TYR A 34 17.95 12.44 -13.47
C TYR A 34 19.34 12.93 -13.02
N GLY A 35 20.34 12.04 -12.99
CA GLY A 35 21.73 12.38 -12.65
C GLY A 35 21.95 12.67 -11.16
N THR A 36 21.06 12.19 -10.29
CA THR A 36 21.23 12.30 -8.84
C THR A 36 21.89 11.02 -8.31
N GLU A 37 22.95 11.15 -7.50
CA GLU A 37 23.56 10.01 -6.80
C GLU A 37 22.63 9.57 -5.67
N GLN A 38 21.62 8.78 -6.01
CA GLN A 38 20.63 8.24 -5.08
C GLN A 38 21.04 6.83 -4.67
N GLU A 39 21.26 6.59 -3.38
CA GLU A 39 21.47 5.23 -2.89
C GLU A 39 20.13 4.49 -2.76
N LEU A 40 20.10 3.21 -3.14
CA LEU A 40 18.93 2.33 -3.06
C LEU A 40 18.23 2.33 -1.67
N PRO A 41 18.97 2.31 -0.54
CA PRO A 41 18.38 2.40 0.79
C PRO A 41 17.60 3.70 1.05
N GLN A 42 18.00 4.83 0.46
CA GLN A 42 17.30 6.11 0.63
C GLN A 42 15.94 6.09 -0.08
N GLY A 43 15.87 5.50 -1.28
CA GLY A 43 14.62 5.31 -2.00
C GLY A 43 13.65 4.39 -1.26
N ILE A 44 14.14 3.28 -0.70
CA ILE A 44 13.34 2.36 0.13
C ILE A 44 12.88 3.06 1.42
N ALA A 45 13.75 3.82 2.08
CA ALA A 45 13.38 4.56 3.29
C ALA A 45 12.26 5.57 3.01
N LEU A 46 12.36 6.33 1.93
CA LEU A 46 11.32 7.27 1.52
C LEU A 46 9.99 6.57 1.22
N ALA A 47 10.04 5.45 0.49
CA ALA A 47 8.85 4.64 0.21
C ALA A 47 8.21 4.14 1.52
N ALA A 48 9.01 3.63 2.46
CA ALA A 48 8.54 3.17 3.76
C ALA A 48 7.92 4.29 4.62
N PHE A 49 8.52 5.50 4.63
CA PHE A 49 7.95 6.65 5.32
C PHE A 49 6.60 7.06 4.72
N SER A 50 6.46 7.07 3.40
CA SER A 50 5.18 7.35 2.74
C SER A 50 4.13 6.25 2.99
N ALA A 51 4.56 4.98 3.10
CA ALA A 51 3.67 3.85 3.36
C ALA A 51 3.20 3.76 4.82
N THR A 52 3.91 4.38 5.77
CA THR A 52 3.58 4.33 7.21
C THR A 52 2.13 4.75 7.54
N PRO A 53 1.61 5.92 7.10
CA PRO A 53 0.21 6.29 7.32
C PRO A 53 -0.78 5.30 6.67
N MET A 54 -0.41 4.69 5.55
CA MET A 54 -1.23 3.68 4.88
C MET A 54 -1.25 2.34 5.65
N PHE A 55 -0.13 1.92 6.24
CA PHE A 55 -0.08 0.76 7.12
C PHE A 55 -0.91 0.98 8.39
N LEU A 56 -0.87 2.18 8.97
CA LEU A 56 -1.72 2.55 10.11
C LEU A 56 -3.21 2.50 9.74
N MET A 57 -3.57 2.96 8.54
CA MET A 57 -4.94 2.79 8.02
C MET A 57 -5.32 1.31 7.90
N GLY A 58 -4.38 0.44 7.52
CA GLY A 58 -4.59 -1.01 7.49
C GLY A 58 -5.05 -1.62 8.81
N LEU A 59 -4.72 -1.05 9.97
CA LEU A 59 -5.22 -1.51 11.27
C LEU A 59 -6.73 -1.30 11.41
N MET A 60 -7.29 -0.27 10.77
CA MET A 60 -8.73 -0.02 10.78
C MET A 60 -9.51 -1.08 10.01
N ALA A 61 -8.85 -1.87 9.15
CA ALA A 61 -9.48 -3.02 8.50
C ALA A 61 -9.91 -4.12 9.48
N LEU A 62 -9.42 -4.11 10.73
CA LEU A 62 -9.90 -5.00 11.80
C LEU A 62 -11.36 -4.71 12.20
N TYR A 63 -11.78 -3.45 12.09
CA TYR A 63 -13.16 -3.00 12.32
C TYR A 63 -13.68 -2.29 11.08
N PRO A 64 -14.17 -3.03 10.07
CA PRO A 64 -14.49 -2.50 8.75
C PRO A 64 -15.80 -1.67 8.73
N ILE A 65 -15.81 -0.56 9.46
CA ILE A 65 -16.89 0.43 9.43
C ILE A 65 -16.62 1.37 8.26
N LEU A 66 -17.46 1.29 7.22
CA LEU A 66 -17.26 2.03 5.95
C LEU A 66 -17.01 3.52 6.18
N TRP A 67 -17.84 4.17 7.01
CA TRP A 67 -17.74 5.59 7.30
C TRP A 67 -16.44 5.98 8.02
N LEU A 68 -16.01 5.18 8.99
CA LEU A 68 -14.76 5.40 9.71
C LEU A 68 -13.55 5.24 8.78
N ASN A 69 -13.55 4.20 7.95
CA ASN A 69 -12.49 3.94 6.98
C ASN A 69 -12.37 5.07 5.95
N MET A 70 -13.48 5.66 5.53
CA MET A 70 -13.44 6.82 4.62
C MET A 70 -12.89 8.07 5.31
N ILE A 71 -13.36 8.37 6.52
CA ILE A 71 -12.94 9.56 7.29
C ILE A 71 -11.46 9.47 7.68
N VAL A 72 -10.92 8.29 7.97
CA VAL A 72 -9.52 8.09 8.36
C VAL A 72 -8.62 7.84 7.14
N GLY A 73 -9.12 7.12 6.15
CA GLY A 73 -8.38 6.76 4.95
C GLY A 73 -8.05 7.96 4.07
N MET A 74 -8.97 8.93 3.93
CA MET A 74 -8.69 10.13 3.14
C MET A 74 -7.56 10.98 3.73
N PRO A 75 -7.57 11.35 5.03
CA PRO A 75 -6.44 12.03 5.66
C PRO A 75 -5.15 11.21 5.63
N ALA A 76 -5.21 9.90 5.85
CA ALA A 76 -4.02 9.04 5.79
C ALA A 76 -3.38 9.05 4.39
N LEU A 77 -4.20 8.97 3.34
CA LEU A 77 -3.74 9.04 1.95
C LEU A 77 -3.19 10.43 1.60
N ALA A 78 -3.90 11.50 2.00
CA ALA A 78 -3.42 12.87 1.81
C ALA A 78 -2.09 13.11 2.53
N TYR A 79 -1.92 12.56 3.75
CA TYR A 79 -0.68 12.67 4.52
C TYR A 79 0.45 11.84 3.91
N SER A 80 0.17 10.64 3.39
CA SER A 80 1.13 9.81 2.64
C SER A 80 1.70 10.56 1.43
N ILE A 81 0.81 11.17 0.64
CA ILE A 81 1.17 12.00 -0.52
C ILE A 81 1.99 13.21 -0.08
N TYR A 82 1.55 13.91 0.97
CA TYR A 82 2.27 15.07 1.51
C TYR A 82 3.69 14.71 1.98
N LEU A 83 3.86 13.60 2.69
CA LEU A 83 5.18 13.11 3.12
C LEU A 83 6.08 12.79 1.93
N LEU A 84 5.51 12.22 0.86
CA LEU A 84 6.28 11.93 -0.35
C LEU A 84 6.72 13.23 -1.06
N TYR A 85 5.81 14.18 -1.27
CA TYR A 85 6.14 15.45 -1.93
C TYR A 85 7.13 16.31 -1.15
N THR A 86 7.11 16.24 0.18
CA THR A 86 8.02 17.04 1.03
C THR A 86 9.31 16.30 1.35
N GLY A 87 9.26 14.99 1.59
CA GLY A 87 10.41 14.16 1.93
C GLY A 87 11.35 13.92 0.76
N LEU A 88 10.81 13.79 -0.45
CA LEU A 88 11.59 13.54 -1.67
C LEU A 88 12.61 14.66 -2.00
N PRO A 89 12.22 15.95 -2.15
CA PRO A 89 13.19 17.00 -2.48
C PRO A 89 14.25 17.21 -1.38
N ILE A 90 13.91 16.93 -0.12
CA ILE A 90 14.84 17.03 1.02
C ILE A 90 15.89 15.90 0.94
N MET A 91 15.45 14.66 0.74
CA MET A 91 16.33 13.49 0.63
C MET A 91 17.22 13.56 -0.62
N MET A 92 16.69 14.07 -1.73
CA MET A 92 17.38 14.04 -3.02
C MET A 92 18.17 15.31 -3.35
N LYS A 93 18.07 16.37 -2.54
CA LYS A 93 18.75 17.67 -2.76
C LYS A 93 18.54 18.26 -4.16
N VAL A 94 17.38 18.01 -4.76
CA VAL A 94 17.02 18.49 -6.10
C VAL A 94 16.27 19.81 -6.00
N SER A 95 16.33 20.65 -7.03
CA SER A 95 15.49 21.85 -7.13
C SER A 95 14.00 21.52 -6.97
N LYS A 96 13.23 22.42 -6.34
CA LYS A 96 11.81 22.20 -6.03
C LYS A 96 10.97 21.83 -7.25
N GLU A 97 11.26 22.40 -8.42
CA GLU A 97 10.52 22.12 -9.67
C GLU A 97 10.74 20.68 -10.15
N GLN A 98 11.98 20.21 -10.14
CA GLN A 98 12.30 18.82 -10.52
C GLN A 98 11.78 17.84 -9.47
N GLY A 99 11.85 18.19 -8.19
CA GLY A 99 11.29 17.38 -7.10
C GLY A 99 9.78 17.17 -7.21
N PHE A 100 9.03 18.17 -7.68
CA PHE A 100 7.59 18.04 -7.90
C PHE A 100 7.25 17.06 -9.04
N LEU A 101 7.95 17.16 -10.17
CA LEU A 101 7.80 16.23 -11.30
C LEU A 101 8.20 14.81 -10.88
N PHE A 102 9.27 14.67 -10.11
CA PHE A 102 9.75 13.39 -9.62
C PHE A 102 8.78 12.74 -8.63
N ALA A 103 8.23 13.52 -7.69
CA ALA A 103 7.24 13.05 -6.72
C ALA A 103 5.96 12.54 -7.39
N SER A 104 5.43 13.29 -8.36
CA SER A 104 4.23 12.88 -9.09
C SER A 104 4.45 11.61 -9.90
N ALA A 105 5.63 11.45 -10.51
CA ALA A 105 5.99 10.22 -11.21
C ALA A 105 6.09 9.01 -10.27
N ILE A 106 6.72 9.16 -9.10
CA ILE A 106 6.77 8.09 -8.08
C ILE A 106 5.38 7.74 -7.58
N LEU A 107 4.50 8.72 -7.35
CA LEU A 107 3.10 8.47 -6.99
C LEU A 107 2.36 7.71 -8.09
N GLY A 108 2.59 8.05 -9.36
CA GLY A 108 2.05 7.33 -10.50
C GLY A 108 2.49 5.86 -10.52
N VAL A 109 3.78 5.60 -10.31
CA VAL A 109 4.31 4.22 -10.18
C VAL A 109 3.67 3.51 -8.99
N GLY A 110 3.60 4.16 -7.83
CA GLY A 110 2.98 3.59 -6.63
C GLY A 110 1.52 3.21 -6.87
N LEU A 111 0.77 4.02 -7.61
CA LEU A 111 -0.60 3.70 -8.02
C LEU A 111 -0.66 2.50 -8.96
N VAL A 112 0.25 2.41 -9.94
CA VAL A 112 0.33 1.25 -10.85
C VAL A 112 0.63 -0.03 -10.08
N VAL A 113 1.58 0.01 -9.14
CA VAL A 113 1.91 -1.13 -8.26
C VAL A 113 0.69 -1.52 -7.41
N LEU A 114 -0.01 -0.54 -6.84
CA LEU A 114 -1.24 -0.79 -6.08
C LEU A 114 -2.29 -1.51 -6.94
N VAL A 115 -2.57 -1.02 -8.14
CA VAL A 115 -3.54 -1.63 -9.06
C VAL A 115 -3.10 -3.02 -9.50
N ALA A 116 -1.81 -3.22 -9.78
CA ALA A 116 -1.26 -4.52 -10.12
C ALA A 116 -1.43 -5.55 -8.98
N VAL A 117 -1.22 -5.13 -7.74
CA VAL A 117 -1.47 -5.96 -6.55
C VAL A 117 -2.95 -6.31 -6.41
N LEU A 118 -3.85 -5.34 -6.60
CA LEU A 118 -5.30 -5.58 -6.56
C LEU A 118 -5.72 -6.57 -7.65
N ALA A 119 -5.26 -6.38 -8.89
CA ALA A 119 -5.56 -7.28 -10.01
C ALA A 119 -5.02 -8.69 -9.75
N THR A 120 -3.78 -8.80 -9.26
CA THR A 120 -3.17 -10.10 -8.90
C THR A 120 -3.96 -10.79 -7.80
N THR A 121 -4.42 -10.05 -6.80
CA THR A 121 -5.26 -10.59 -5.71
C THR A 121 -6.57 -11.17 -6.25
N VAL A 122 -7.26 -10.43 -7.13
CA VAL A 122 -8.50 -10.90 -7.77
C VAL A 122 -8.26 -12.15 -8.62
N ILE A 123 -7.17 -12.20 -9.38
CA ILE A 123 -6.80 -13.37 -10.18
C ILE A 123 -6.53 -14.58 -9.28
N LEU A 124 -5.78 -14.40 -8.18
CA LEU A 124 -5.47 -15.47 -7.22
C LEU A 124 -6.74 -16.03 -6.56
N TRP A 125 -7.73 -15.19 -6.27
CA TRP A 125 -9.03 -15.65 -5.78
C TRP A 125 -9.76 -16.51 -6.81
N GLY A 126 -9.64 -16.19 -8.10
CA GLY A 126 -10.16 -16.99 -9.19
C GLY A 126 -9.54 -18.39 -9.30
N TYR A 127 -8.30 -18.56 -8.83
CA TYR A 127 -7.61 -19.85 -8.75
C TYR A 127 -7.86 -20.64 -7.45
N GLY A 128 -8.74 -20.15 -6.58
CA GLY A 128 -9.15 -20.86 -5.35
C GLY A 128 -8.39 -20.46 -4.08
N ILE A 129 -7.49 -19.47 -4.14
CA ILE A 129 -6.79 -18.90 -2.97
C ILE A 129 -7.62 -17.74 -2.38
N GLY A 130 -8.93 -17.96 -2.26
CA GLY A 130 -9.88 -16.97 -1.75
C GLY A 130 -10.16 -17.13 -0.26
N PRO A 131 -10.67 -16.08 0.42
CA PRO A 131 -11.09 -16.19 1.81
C PRO A 131 -12.28 -17.15 1.95
N VAL A 132 -12.08 -18.25 2.67
CA VAL A 132 -13.16 -19.19 3.03
C VAL A 132 -13.76 -18.77 4.37
N PHE A 133 -15.00 -18.30 4.37
CA PHE A 133 -15.70 -17.89 5.59
C PHE A 133 -16.27 -19.11 6.32
N THR A 134 -16.05 -19.20 7.62
CA THR A 134 -16.76 -20.17 8.46
C THR A 134 -18.04 -19.50 8.97
N SER A 135 -19.20 -19.95 8.49
CA SER A 135 -20.49 -19.59 9.09
C SER A 135 -20.66 -20.34 10.42
N SER A 136 -19.94 -19.89 11.46
CA SER A 136 -20.30 -20.21 12.86
C SER A 136 -21.40 -19.25 13.30
N LEU A 137 -22.55 -19.34 12.62
CA LEU A 137 -23.81 -18.82 13.12
C LEU A 137 -24.60 -20.05 13.56
N GLY A 138 -24.43 -20.44 14.83
CA GLY A 138 -25.45 -21.28 15.45
C GLY A 138 -26.77 -20.55 15.33
N THR A 139 -27.74 -21.15 14.64
CA THR A 139 -29.18 -20.98 14.88
C THR A 139 -29.59 -19.59 15.37
N PHE A 140 -29.81 -18.63 14.45
CA PHE A 140 -30.85 -17.65 14.74
C PHE A 140 -32.17 -18.42 14.75
N PRO A 141 -32.89 -18.51 15.89
CA PRO A 141 -34.25 -19.00 15.86
C PRO A 141 -35.02 -18.08 14.92
N SER A 142 -35.78 -18.66 14.00
CA SER A 142 -36.77 -17.97 13.19
C SER A 142 -37.72 -17.17 14.10
N LEU A 143 -37.42 -15.89 14.32
CA LEU A 143 -38.28 -14.90 14.96
C LEU A 143 -38.87 -13.92 13.93
N PHE A 144 -39.18 -14.45 12.75
CA PHE A 144 -40.17 -13.86 11.85
C PHE A 144 -41.02 -15.03 11.33
N GLY A 145 -42.15 -15.24 12.00
CA GLY A 145 -43.31 -15.92 11.43
C GLY A 145 -44.12 -14.95 10.57
#